data_AF-A0A0J5CWR5-F1
#
_entry.id   AF-A0A0J5CWR5-F1
#
_cell.length_a   1.000
_cell.length_b   1.000
_cell.length_c   1.000
_cell.angle_alpha   90.00
_cell.angle_beta   90.00
_cell.angle_gamma   90.00
#
_symmetry.space_group_name_H-M   'P 1'
#
loop_
_entity.id
_entity.type
_entity.pdbx_description
1 polymer ?
#
loop_
_entity_poly.entity_id
_entity_poly.type
_entity_poly.pdbx_seq_one_letter_code
_entity_poly.pdbx_strand_id
1 'polypeptide(L)'
;MKNWMLGLVALTASASAMALTPWQKIDHPVAGAPQAVGGFANGCIIGAQPLPLNSPNYQVMRTDQRRYFGHPDLLAFIQRLSSQANQKALGTVLIGDMAMPAGGRFSSGHASHQSGLDVDIWLQLPRQRWSAQQLLKPQPIDLVSGDGKQVVASQWQPQIESLIKLAAQDAEVTRIFVNPAIKQRLCLDAGADRAWLHKVRPWFGHRAHMHVRLRCPAGSLECQEQDTPPPGDGCGAELASWFVPHQPNAKPGKSVPPPLPPTCQALLDHHFSAE
;
A
#
# COMPACT_ATOMS: atom_id res chain seq x y z
N MET A 1 -30.67 57.34 -19.47
CA MET A 1 -29.61 56.48 -20.06
C MET A 1 -28.98 55.71 -18.91
N LYS A 2 -29.32 54.42 -18.76
CA LYS A 2 -28.92 53.59 -17.60
C LYS A 2 -27.90 52.56 -18.10
N ASN A 3 -26.62 52.80 -17.83
CA ASN A 3 -25.53 51.93 -18.26
C ASN A 3 -25.55 50.64 -17.44
N TRP A 4 -25.74 49.50 -18.11
CA TRP A 4 -25.41 48.18 -17.58
C TRP A 4 -23.91 47.93 -17.79
N MET A 5 -23.15 47.82 -16.71
CA MET A 5 -21.84 47.18 -16.74
C MET A 5 -22.03 45.68 -16.44
N LEU A 6 -21.75 44.85 -17.44
CA LEU A 6 -21.52 43.42 -17.24
C LEU A 6 -20.14 43.21 -16.61
N GLY A 7 -20.10 42.69 -15.39
CA GLY A 7 -18.87 42.21 -14.77
C GLY A 7 -18.57 40.79 -15.23
N LEU A 8 -17.47 40.60 -15.96
CA LEU A 8 -16.89 39.28 -16.21
C LEU A 8 -16.20 38.80 -14.93
N VAL A 9 -16.77 37.80 -14.25
CA VAL A 9 -16.08 37.08 -13.18
C VAL A 9 -15.27 35.95 -13.82
N ALA A 10 -13.96 36.15 -13.96
CA ALA A 10 -13.04 35.08 -14.32
C ALA A 10 -12.85 34.16 -13.09
N LEU A 11 -13.50 33.00 -13.09
CA LEU A 11 -13.15 31.92 -12.16
C LEU A 11 -11.80 31.33 -12.56
N THR A 12 -10.74 31.73 -11.87
CA THR A 12 -9.47 31.01 -11.90
C THR A 12 -9.60 29.74 -11.06
N ALA A 13 -9.69 28.59 -11.72
CA ALA A 13 -9.58 27.30 -11.05
C ALA A 13 -8.12 27.05 -10.66
N SER A 14 -7.74 27.45 -9.44
CA SER A 14 -6.45 27.08 -8.86
C SER A 14 -6.47 25.58 -8.52
N ALA A 15 -5.94 24.75 -9.40
CA ALA A 15 -5.61 23.37 -9.05
C ALA A 15 -4.46 23.40 -8.04
N SER A 16 -4.75 23.09 -6.77
CA SER A 16 -3.73 22.97 -5.73
C SER A 16 -2.82 21.79 -6.06
N ALA A 17 -1.67 22.06 -6.69
CA ALA A 17 -0.60 21.09 -6.78
C ALA A 17 -0.11 20.79 -5.35
N MET A 18 -0.28 19.55 -4.88
CA MET A 18 0.29 19.15 -3.59
C MET A 18 1.81 19.28 -3.66
N ALA A 19 2.41 20.03 -2.74
CA ALA A 19 3.85 20.18 -2.67
C ALA A 19 4.52 18.82 -2.45
N LEU A 20 5.60 18.57 -3.19
CA LEU A 20 6.42 17.37 -3.01
C LEU A 20 7.08 17.37 -1.63
N THR A 21 7.14 16.21 -0.98
CA THR A 21 7.96 16.04 0.24
C THR A 21 9.45 16.05 -0.13
N PRO A 22 10.36 16.36 0.81
CA PRO A 22 11.80 16.24 0.56
C PRO A 22 12.18 14.85 0.01
N TRP A 23 11.54 13.80 0.54
CA TRP A 23 11.72 12.41 0.09
C TRP A 23 11.39 12.18 -1.39
N GLN A 24 10.39 12.89 -1.93
CA GLN A 24 9.99 12.77 -3.34
C GLN A 24 10.98 13.41 -4.32
N LYS A 25 11.89 14.26 -3.83
CA LYS A 25 12.96 14.85 -4.64
C LYS A 25 14.13 13.88 -4.82
N ILE A 26 14.32 12.93 -3.90
CA ILE A 26 15.34 11.87 -4.02
C ILE A 26 14.90 10.90 -5.12
N ASP A 27 15.66 10.82 -6.20
CA ASP A 27 15.29 10.05 -7.39
C ASP A 27 16.04 8.72 -7.59
N HIS A 28 17.06 8.46 -6.77
CA HIS A 28 17.83 7.23 -6.77
C HIS A 28 18.01 6.68 -5.34
N PRO A 29 18.19 5.36 -5.17
CA PRO A 29 18.41 4.80 -3.85
C PRO A 29 19.66 5.34 -3.17
N VAL A 30 19.57 5.56 -1.86
CA VAL A 30 20.73 5.91 -1.04
C VAL A 30 21.68 4.70 -1.00
N ALA A 31 22.94 4.90 -1.39
CA ALA A 31 23.95 3.86 -1.36
C ALA A 31 24.22 3.36 0.07
N GLY A 32 24.42 2.06 0.22
CA GLY A 32 24.70 1.42 1.50
C GLY A 32 24.14 0.00 1.58
N ALA A 33 24.41 -0.66 2.70
CA ALA A 33 23.73 -1.93 3.00
C ALA A 33 22.21 -1.68 3.17
N PRO A 34 21.35 -2.59 2.71
CA PRO A 34 19.90 -2.46 2.88
C PRO A 34 19.52 -2.35 4.36
N GLN A 35 18.87 -1.26 4.75
CA GLN A 35 18.41 -1.00 6.11
C GLN A 35 17.04 -0.34 6.10
N ALA A 36 16.05 -1.02 6.66
CA ALA A 36 14.77 -0.40 7.02
C ALA A 36 14.96 0.37 8.34
N VAL A 37 14.59 1.65 8.34
CA VAL A 37 14.82 2.55 9.48
C VAL A 37 13.50 3.13 9.97
N GLY A 38 13.26 3.07 11.27
CA GLY A 38 12.04 3.57 11.90
C GLY A 38 10.83 2.66 11.68
N GLY A 39 9.65 3.25 11.85
CA GLY A 39 8.38 2.54 11.67
C GLY A 39 7.83 2.68 10.26
N PHE A 40 6.88 1.82 9.90
CA PHE A 40 6.26 1.76 8.57
C PHE A 40 5.64 3.09 8.09
N ALA A 41 5.19 3.94 9.01
CA ALA A 41 4.59 5.26 8.76
C ALA A 41 5.39 6.44 9.31
N ASN A 42 6.63 6.21 9.75
CA ASN A 42 7.58 7.25 10.15
C ASN A 42 9.00 6.68 10.04
N GLY A 43 9.53 6.66 8.82
CA GLY A 43 10.77 5.96 8.53
C GLY A 43 11.36 6.30 7.17
N CYS A 44 12.42 5.57 6.82
CA CYS A 44 13.11 5.66 5.54
C CYS A 44 13.79 4.31 5.25
N ILE A 45 14.42 4.19 4.09
CA ILE A 45 15.23 3.02 3.72
C ILE A 45 16.55 3.44 3.08
N ILE A 46 17.64 2.82 3.53
CA ILE A 46 18.97 2.89 2.91
C ILE A 46 19.18 1.61 2.08
N GLY A 47 19.90 1.70 0.96
CA GLY A 47 20.21 0.55 0.13
C GLY A 47 18.97 -0.10 -0.51
N ALA A 48 17.91 0.69 -0.75
CA ALA A 48 16.70 0.20 -1.39
C ALA A 48 17.00 -0.31 -2.80
N GLN A 49 16.29 -1.36 -3.21
CA GLN A 49 16.44 -1.93 -4.56
C GLN A 49 15.16 -1.71 -5.37
N PRO A 50 15.28 -1.37 -6.66
CA PRO A 50 14.12 -1.34 -7.54
C PRO A 50 13.63 -2.76 -7.82
N LEU A 51 12.31 -2.95 -7.76
CA LEU A 51 11.69 -4.17 -8.27
C LEU A 51 11.92 -4.26 -9.78
N PRO A 52 12.38 -5.40 -10.33
CA PRO A 52 12.55 -5.56 -11.77
C PRO A 52 11.22 -5.33 -12.50
N LEU A 53 11.20 -4.38 -13.44
CA LEU A 53 9.98 -4.01 -14.17
C LEU A 53 9.56 -5.08 -15.19
N ASN A 54 10.52 -5.88 -15.68
CA ASN A 54 10.24 -7.00 -16.56
C ASN A 54 10.25 -8.30 -15.76
N SER A 55 9.07 -8.94 -15.66
CA SER A 55 8.89 -10.23 -15.01
C SER A 55 7.80 -11.02 -15.71
N PRO A 56 7.97 -12.35 -15.88
CA PRO A 56 6.92 -13.20 -16.43
C PRO A 56 5.72 -13.32 -15.47
N ASN A 57 5.92 -13.17 -14.16
CA ASN A 57 4.92 -13.52 -13.14
C ASN A 57 4.12 -12.32 -12.61
N TYR A 58 4.59 -11.10 -12.83
CA TYR A 58 3.91 -9.87 -12.39
C TYR A 58 4.09 -8.71 -13.37
N GLN A 59 3.34 -7.64 -13.17
CA GLN A 59 3.53 -6.34 -13.81
C GLN A 59 3.48 -5.21 -12.78
N VAL A 60 4.28 -4.18 -12.99
CA VAL A 60 4.35 -3.01 -12.10
C VAL A 60 3.53 -1.87 -12.70
N MET A 61 2.60 -1.34 -11.92
CA MET A 61 1.76 -0.22 -12.32
C MET A 61 2.42 1.11 -11.95
N ARG A 62 2.02 2.19 -12.64
CA ARG A 62 2.35 3.57 -12.27
C ARG A 62 3.85 3.80 -12.02
N THR A 63 4.68 3.23 -12.89
CA THR A 63 6.16 3.33 -12.79
C THR A 63 6.65 4.78 -12.92
N ASP A 64 5.84 5.67 -13.50
CA ASP A 64 6.06 7.12 -13.53
C ASP A 64 6.15 7.74 -12.14
N GLN A 65 5.50 7.14 -11.14
CA GLN A 65 5.52 7.64 -9.75
C GLN A 65 6.81 7.29 -8.99
N ARG A 66 7.65 6.39 -9.55
CA ARG A 66 8.90 5.92 -8.92
C ARG A 66 8.69 5.37 -7.49
N ARG A 67 7.60 4.62 -7.29
CA ARG A 67 7.25 3.94 -6.03
C ARG A 67 7.43 2.42 -6.13
N TYR A 68 8.48 1.94 -6.76
CA TYR A 68 8.75 0.51 -6.96
C TYR A 68 10.06 0.07 -6.29
N PHE A 69 10.46 0.76 -5.22
CA PHE A 69 11.67 0.46 -4.46
C PHE A 69 11.31 -0.20 -3.13
N GLY A 70 12.23 -0.96 -2.56
CA GLY A 70 12.03 -1.54 -1.24
C GLY A 70 13.23 -2.30 -0.72
N HIS A 71 13.06 -2.92 0.44
CA HIS A 71 14.04 -3.81 1.03
C HIS A 71 14.13 -5.10 0.19
N PRO A 72 15.31 -5.75 0.07
CA PRO A 72 15.44 -7.02 -0.65
C PRO A 72 14.42 -8.09 -0.24
N ASP A 73 14.06 -8.16 1.03
CA ASP A 73 13.04 -9.09 1.53
C ASP A 73 11.65 -8.83 0.93
N LEU A 74 11.31 -7.57 0.66
CA LEU A 74 10.07 -7.19 -0.03
C LEU A 74 10.07 -7.66 -1.48
N LEU A 75 11.20 -7.48 -2.18
CA LEU A 75 11.36 -7.95 -3.55
C LEU A 75 11.28 -9.49 -3.60
N ALA A 76 11.93 -10.18 -2.67
CA ALA A 76 11.88 -11.63 -2.55
C ALA A 76 10.45 -12.13 -2.27
N PHE A 77 9.70 -11.46 -1.38
CA PHE A 77 8.29 -11.76 -1.15
C PHE A 77 7.45 -11.63 -2.43
N ILE A 78 7.58 -10.52 -3.16
CA ILE A 78 6.84 -10.30 -4.41
C ILE A 78 7.14 -11.39 -5.44
N GLN A 79 8.42 -11.77 -5.57
CA GLN A 79 8.83 -12.87 -6.46
C GLN A 79 8.22 -14.21 -6.05
N ARG A 80 8.25 -14.56 -4.75
CA ARG A 80 7.63 -15.79 -4.24
C ARG A 80 6.13 -15.82 -4.45
N LEU A 81 5.43 -14.74 -4.08
CA LEU A 81 3.97 -14.64 -4.20
C LEU A 81 3.54 -14.75 -5.67
N SER A 82 4.16 -13.97 -6.55
CA SER A 82 3.83 -13.96 -7.98
C SER A 82 4.13 -15.29 -8.66
N SER A 83 5.23 -15.96 -8.30
CA SER A 83 5.54 -17.31 -8.80
C SER A 83 4.49 -18.33 -8.35
N GLN A 84 4.09 -18.32 -7.08
CA GLN A 84 3.02 -19.20 -6.57
C GLN A 84 1.67 -18.92 -7.24
N ALA A 85 1.32 -17.65 -7.44
CA ALA A 85 0.10 -17.25 -8.14
C ALA A 85 0.09 -17.75 -9.59
N ASN A 86 1.22 -17.67 -10.29
CA ASN A 86 1.38 -18.19 -11.65
C ASN A 86 1.27 -19.72 -11.68
N GLN A 87 1.95 -20.43 -10.77
CA GLN A 87 1.88 -21.90 -10.66
C GLN A 87 0.45 -22.40 -10.41
N LYS A 88 -0.35 -21.64 -9.66
CA LYS A 88 -1.77 -21.92 -9.43
C LYS A 88 -2.70 -21.37 -10.51
N ALA A 89 -2.15 -20.84 -11.60
CA ALA A 89 -2.88 -20.21 -12.69
C ALA A 89 -3.94 -19.22 -12.19
N LEU A 90 -3.58 -18.36 -11.23
CA LEU A 90 -4.49 -17.33 -10.72
C LEU A 90 -4.63 -16.16 -11.70
N GLY A 91 -3.58 -15.89 -12.49
CA GLY A 91 -3.44 -14.74 -13.38
C GLY A 91 -2.14 -13.99 -13.10
N THR A 92 -1.92 -12.88 -13.80
CA THR A 92 -0.73 -12.04 -13.59
C THR A 92 -0.93 -11.14 -12.36
N VAL A 93 0.02 -11.12 -11.43
CA VAL A 93 -0.04 -10.23 -10.27
C VAL A 93 0.26 -8.79 -10.68
N LEU A 94 -0.52 -7.83 -10.19
CA LEU A 94 -0.34 -6.40 -10.42
C LEU A 94 0.21 -5.71 -9.17
N ILE A 95 1.42 -5.19 -9.26
CA ILE A 95 2.13 -4.52 -8.16
C ILE A 95 1.89 -3.01 -8.26
N GLY A 96 1.36 -2.43 -7.19
CA GLY A 96 1.15 -1.00 -7.02
C GLY A 96 2.30 -0.34 -6.26
N ASP A 97 1.97 0.56 -5.35
CA ASP A 97 2.95 1.33 -4.60
C ASP A 97 3.75 0.41 -3.64
N MET A 98 5.07 0.49 -3.73
CA MET A 98 6.06 0.05 -2.75
C MET A 98 6.61 1.31 -2.06
N ALA A 99 7.91 1.44 -1.83
CA ALA A 99 8.54 2.67 -1.35
C ALA A 99 9.09 3.54 -2.50
N MET A 100 9.34 4.81 -2.18
CA MET A 100 10.21 5.71 -2.95
C MET A 100 11.69 5.29 -2.81
N PRO A 101 12.63 5.86 -3.61
CA PRO A 101 14.02 5.42 -3.63
C PRO A 101 14.72 5.40 -2.26
N ALA A 102 14.42 6.36 -1.39
CA ALA A 102 14.90 6.41 0.00
C ALA A 102 13.78 6.17 1.03
N GLY A 103 12.61 5.68 0.58
CA GLY A 103 11.44 5.57 1.42
C GLY A 103 10.84 6.92 1.78
N GLY A 104 10.45 7.08 3.05
CA GLY A 104 9.88 8.33 3.55
C GLY A 104 8.44 8.57 3.12
N ARG A 105 7.86 9.63 3.69
CA ARG A 105 6.43 9.94 3.54
C ARG A 105 6.07 10.41 2.13
N PHE A 106 5.05 9.80 1.55
CA PHE A 106 4.42 10.27 0.31
C PHE A 106 3.68 11.60 0.50
N SER A 107 3.61 12.43 -0.55
CA SER A 107 2.70 13.59 -0.55
C SER A 107 1.23 13.21 -0.61
N SER A 108 0.91 12.01 -1.12
CA SER A 108 -0.45 11.51 -1.27
C SER A 108 -0.49 9.97 -1.33
N GLY A 109 -1.64 9.39 -0.97
CA GLY A 109 -1.83 7.95 -0.88
C GLY A 109 -1.78 7.45 0.56
N HIS A 110 -1.21 6.27 0.78
CA HIS A 110 -1.07 5.69 2.11
C HIS A 110 -0.10 6.49 3.00
N ALA A 111 -0.36 6.45 4.31
CA ALA A 111 0.51 7.07 5.31
C ALA A 111 1.80 6.27 5.56
N SER A 112 1.79 4.96 5.26
CA SER A 112 2.94 4.05 5.41
C SER A 112 3.80 3.97 4.14
N HIS A 113 4.41 2.83 3.82
CA HIS A 113 5.37 2.63 2.72
C HIS A 113 6.71 3.33 2.90
N GLN A 114 7.04 3.76 4.11
CA GLN A 114 8.20 4.60 4.33
C GLN A 114 9.49 3.81 4.51
N SER A 115 9.43 2.58 5.02
CA SER A 115 10.61 1.77 5.39
C SER A 115 10.95 0.68 4.36
N GLY A 116 10.28 0.65 3.20
CA GLY A 116 10.55 -0.34 2.15
C GLY A 116 10.04 -1.76 2.44
N LEU A 117 9.07 -1.89 3.35
CA LEU A 117 8.51 -3.18 3.80
C LEU A 117 6.99 -3.33 3.53
N ASP A 118 6.41 -2.36 2.82
CA ASP A 118 5.00 -2.38 2.43
C ASP A 118 4.87 -2.45 0.91
N VAL A 119 3.88 -3.20 0.42
CA VAL A 119 3.51 -3.25 -1.00
C VAL A 119 2.00 -3.31 -1.18
N ASP A 120 1.48 -2.48 -2.07
CA ASP A 120 0.12 -2.59 -2.57
C ASP A 120 0.05 -3.60 -3.72
N ILE A 121 -0.90 -4.52 -3.64
CA ILE A 121 -1.16 -5.51 -4.68
C ILE A 121 -2.63 -5.39 -5.08
N TRP A 122 -2.88 -5.09 -6.36
CA TRP A 122 -4.24 -4.95 -6.86
C TRP A 122 -4.96 -6.29 -6.85
N LEU A 123 -6.23 -6.27 -6.45
CA LEU A 123 -7.10 -7.44 -6.38
C LEU A 123 -7.77 -7.69 -7.73
N GLN A 124 -6.94 -7.63 -8.78
CA GLN A 124 -7.26 -7.96 -10.16
C GLN A 124 -6.15 -8.86 -10.69
N LEU A 125 -6.53 -9.96 -11.36
CA LEU A 125 -5.59 -10.97 -11.86
C LEU A 125 -5.80 -11.19 -13.37
N PRO A 126 -5.25 -10.31 -14.23
CA PRO A 126 -5.41 -10.42 -15.67
C PRO A 126 -4.86 -11.73 -16.21
N ARG A 127 -5.65 -12.40 -17.06
CA ARG A 127 -5.23 -13.59 -17.83
C ARG A 127 -4.31 -13.23 -18.98
N GLN A 128 -4.49 -12.03 -19.53
CA GLN A 128 -3.60 -11.43 -20.51
C GLN A 128 -2.86 -10.27 -19.86
N ARG A 129 -1.57 -10.17 -20.17
CA ARG A 129 -0.73 -9.08 -19.66
C ARG A 129 -1.24 -7.73 -20.16
N TRP A 130 -1.22 -6.74 -19.29
CA TRP A 130 -1.59 -5.37 -19.61
C TRP A 130 -0.53 -4.70 -20.49
N SER A 131 -0.98 -3.82 -21.38
CA SER A 131 -0.13 -2.89 -22.12
C SER A 131 0.52 -1.86 -21.18
N ALA A 132 1.60 -1.22 -21.66
CA ALA A 132 2.26 -0.14 -20.92
C ALA A 132 1.27 1.00 -20.56
N GLN A 133 0.34 1.33 -21.47
CA GLN A 133 -0.66 2.38 -21.23
C GLN A 133 -1.65 2.01 -20.11
N GLN A 134 -2.06 0.74 -20.05
CA GLN A 134 -2.92 0.24 -18.97
C GLN A 134 -2.18 0.23 -17.63
N LEU A 135 -0.89 -0.14 -17.61
CA LEU A 135 -0.08 -0.08 -16.39
C LEU A 135 0.14 1.37 -15.91
N LEU A 136 0.29 2.31 -16.83
CA LEU A 136 0.49 3.73 -16.53
C LEU A 136 -0.81 4.39 -16.03
N LYS A 137 -1.96 4.04 -16.61
CA LYS A 137 -3.28 4.57 -16.23
C LYS A 137 -4.25 3.46 -15.85
N PRO A 138 -3.95 2.71 -14.78
CA PRO A 138 -4.70 1.51 -14.43
C PRO A 138 -6.10 1.90 -13.91
N GLN A 139 -7.11 1.09 -14.26
CA GLN A 139 -8.50 1.33 -13.87
C GLN A 139 -8.87 0.40 -12.71
N PRO A 140 -9.04 0.92 -11.48
CA PRO A 140 -9.35 0.08 -10.33
C PRO A 140 -10.76 -0.49 -10.47
N ILE A 141 -10.93 -1.76 -10.15
CA ILE A 141 -12.25 -2.35 -9.90
C ILE A 141 -12.51 -2.24 -8.41
N ASP A 142 -13.55 -1.48 -8.06
CA ASP A 142 -14.07 -1.45 -6.70
C ASP A 142 -14.77 -2.78 -6.39
N LEU A 143 -14.20 -3.54 -5.46
CA LEU A 143 -14.75 -4.83 -5.04
C LEU A 143 -15.85 -4.68 -3.99
N VAL A 144 -16.12 -3.48 -3.50
CA VAL A 144 -17.00 -3.25 -2.35
C VAL A 144 -18.27 -2.51 -2.81
N SER A 145 -19.42 -2.85 -2.24
CA SER A 145 -20.71 -2.24 -2.55
C SER A 145 -20.74 -0.75 -2.18
N GLY A 146 -21.67 0.00 -2.77
CA GLY A 146 -21.82 1.45 -2.51
C GLY A 146 -22.04 1.78 -1.03
N ASP A 147 -22.71 0.91 -0.27
CA ASP A 147 -22.93 1.04 1.17
C ASP A 147 -21.77 0.55 2.04
N GLY A 148 -20.73 -0.02 1.45
CA GLY A 148 -19.53 -0.48 2.17
C GLY A 148 -19.69 -1.78 2.96
N LYS A 149 -20.84 -2.46 2.88
CA LYS A 149 -21.16 -3.58 3.78
C LYS A 149 -20.79 -4.95 3.24
N GLN A 150 -20.60 -5.08 1.93
CA GLN A 150 -20.34 -6.37 1.30
C GLN A 150 -19.50 -6.21 0.03
N VAL A 151 -18.95 -7.31 -0.46
CA VAL A 151 -18.31 -7.31 -1.78
C VAL A 151 -19.35 -7.29 -2.90
N VAL A 152 -19.01 -6.71 -4.04
CA VAL A 152 -19.82 -6.80 -5.26
C VAL A 152 -19.66 -8.21 -5.83
N ALA A 153 -20.70 -9.03 -5.75
CA ALA A 153 -20.64 -10.44 -6.11
C ALA A 153 -20.16 -10.72 -7.55
N SER A 154 -20.48 -9.84 -8.50
CA SER A 154 -20.01 -9.97 -9.89
C SER A 154 -18.52 -9.65 -10.09
N GLN A 155 -17.88 -9.00 -9.11
CA GLN A 155 -16.46 -8.64 -9.16
C GLN A 155 -15.60 -9.55 -8.28
N TRP A 156 -16.17 -10.20 -7.26
CA TRP A 156 -15.46 -11.14 -6.41
C TRP A 156 -15.18 -12.45 -7.15
N GLN A 157 -13.93 -12.89 -7.14
CA GLN A 157 -13.49 -14.12 -7.79
C GLN A 157 -12.68 -14.98 -6.80
N PRO A 158 -12.79 -16.33 -6.85
CA PRO A 158 -12.01 -17.21 -5.95
C PRO A 158 -10.49 -17.02 -6.04
N GLN A 159 -9.98 -16.55 -7.18
CA GLN A 159 -8.57 -16.25 -7.37
C GLN A 159 -8.10 -15.07 -6.50
N ILE A 160 -8.99 -14.12 -6.18
CA ILE A 160 -8.71 -13.00 -5.29
C ILE A 160 -8.50 -13.50 -3.85
N GLU A 161 -9.41 -14.34 -3.34
CA GLU A 161 -9.23 -15.01 -2.05
C GLU A 161 -7.92 -15.81 -2.04
N SER A 162 -7.68 -16.60 -3.08
CA SER A 162 -6.47 -17.42 -3.19
C SER A 162 -5.19 -16.59 -3.14
N LEU A 163 -5.16 -15.43 -3.81
CA LEU A 163 -4.02 -14.51 -3.78
C LEU A 163 -3.78 -13.95 -2.37
N ILE A 164 -4.84 -13.48 -1.70
CA ILE A 164 -4.75 -12.93 -0.34
C ILE A 164 -4.30 -14.02 0.65
N LYS A 165 -4.85 -15.23 0.53
CA LYS A 165 -4.48 -16.38 1.36
C LYS A 165 -3.01 -16.77 1.17
N LEU A 166 -2.53 -16.85 -0.07
CA LEU A 166 -1.11 -17.12 -0.36
C LEU A 166 -0.19 -16.06 0.27
N ALA A 167 -0.54 -14.79 0.14
CA ALA A 167 0.22 -13.71 0.76
C ALA A 167 0.21 -13.83 2.29
N ALA A 168 -0.93 -14.11 2.91
CA ALA A 168 -1.05 -14.23 4.36
C ALA A 168 -0.29 -15.46 4.91
N GLN A 169 -0.14 -16.52 4.12
CA GLN A 169 0.60 -17.71 4.51
C GLN A 169 2.11 -17.55 4.42
N ASP A 170 2.63 -16.51 3.73
CA ASP A 170 4.07 -16.25 3.71
C ASP A 170 4.57 -15.86 5.12
N ALA A 171 5.71 -16.42 5.51
CA ALA A 171 6.27 -16.27 6.85
C ALA A 171 6.78 -14.85 7.14
N GLU A 172 7.13 -14.08 6.10
CA GLU A 172 7.59 -12.70 6.23
C GLU A 172 6.44 -11.71 6.43
N VAL A 173 5.22 -12.08 6.02
CA VAL A 173 4.05 -11.20 6.12
C VAL A 173 3.54 -11.18 7.56
N THR A 174 3.35 -9.97 8.10
CA THR A 174 2.76 -9.76 9.44
C THR A 174 1.32 -9.28 9.35
N ARG A 175 0.99 -8.46 8.34
CA ARG A 175 -0.35 -7.91 8.14
C ARG A 175 -0.70 -7.78 6.66
N ILE A 176 -1.97 -7.94 6.35
CA ILE A 176 -2.57 -7.58 5.07
C ILE A 176 -3.79 -6.71 5.34
N PHE A 177 -3.75 -5.43 4.97
CA PHE A 177 -4.90 -4.55 5.11
C PHE A 177 -5.81 -4.64 3.89
N VAL A 178 -7.09 -4.84 4.16
CA VAL A 178 -8.17 -4.89 3.16
C VAL A 178 -9.38 -4.15 3.71
N ASN A 179 -10.32 -3.79 2.83
CA ASN A 179 -11.60 -3.24 3.27
C ASN A 179 -12.34 -4.24 4.21
N PRO A 180 -13.10 -3.77 5.23
CA PRO A 180 -13.88 -4.66 6.11
C PRO A 180 -14.80 -5.63 5.35
N ALA A 181 -15.45 -5.20 4.27
CA ALA A 181 -16.30 -6.06 3.45
C ALA A 181 -15.52 -7.21 2.78
N ILE A 182 -14.27 -6.94 2.37
CA ILE A 182 -13.38 -7.97 1.81
C ILE A 182 -13.00 -8.96 2.92
N LYS A 183 -12.59 -8.48 4.10
CA LYS A 183 -12.29 -9.37 5.24
C LYS A 183 -13.51 -10.23 5.60
N GLN A 184 -14.70 -9.65 5.63
CA GLN A 184 -15.94 -10.38 5.88
C GLN A 184 -16.17 -11.47 4.84
N ARG A 185 -15.95 -11.18 3.56
CA ARG A 185 -16.05 -12.20 2.50
C ARG A 185 -15.05 -13.32 2.68
N LEU A 186 -13.78 -13.01 2.97
CA LEU A 186 -12.74 -14.01 3.26
C LEU A 186 -13.12 -14.88 4.48
N CYS A 187 -13.70 -14.27 5.51
CA CYS A 187 -14.19 -15.02 6.67
C CYS A 187 -15.29 -16.02 6.31
N LEU A 188 -16.15 -15.72 5.33
CA LEU A 188 -17.19 -16.64 4.86
C LEU A 188 -16.60 -17.76 4.00
N ASP A 189 -15.62 -17.43 3.16
CA ASP A 189 -15.07 -18.36 2.16
C ASP A 189 -14.01 -19.33 2.74
N ALA A 190 -13.27 -18.95 3.79
CA ALA A 190 -12.05 -19.66 4.23
C ALA A 190 -12.23 -21.13 4.68
N GLY A 191 -13.47 -21.59 4.94
CA GLY A 191 -13.73 -22.95 5.40
C GLY A 191 -13.02 -23.28 6.73
N ALA A 192 -12.41 -24.46 6.84
CA ALA A 192 -11.73 -24.92 8.06
C ALA A 192 -10.30 -24.38 8.24
N ASP A 193 -9.58 -24.11 7.15
CA ASP A 193 -8.23 -23.54 7.20
C ASP A 193 -8.31 -22.00 7.29
N ARG A 194 -8.31 -21.51 8.53
CA ARG A 194 -8.59 -20.10 8.87
C ARG A 194 -7.45 -19.35 9.54
N ALA A 195 -6.35 -20.02 9.91
CA ALA A 195 -5.29 -19.40 10.71
C ALA A 195 -4.67 -18.17 10.03
N TRP A 196 -4.61 -18.16 8.70
CA TRP A 196 -4.10 -17.05 7.90
C TRP A 196 -4.94 -15.75 8.01
N LEU A 197 -6.23 -15.84 8.35
CA LEU A 197 -7.11 -14.67 8.53
C LEU A 197 -6.66 -13.76 9.68
N HIS A 198 -5.90 -14.31 10.64
CA HIS A 198 -5.30 -13.54 11.75
C HIS A 198 -4.48 -12.34 11.25
N LYS A 199 -3.78 -12.50 10.12
CA LYS A 199 -2.97 -11.44 9.51
C LYS A 199 -3.80 -10.47 8.67
N VAL A 200 -5.02 -10.83 8.28
CA VAL A 200 -5.88 -9.96 7.46
C VAL A 200 -6.56 -8.93 8.37
N ARG A 201 -6.31 -7.65 8.12
CA ARG A 201 -6.73 -6.54 8.99
C ARG A 201 -7.73 -5.65 8.26
N PRO A 202 -8.91 -5.38 8.83
CA PRO A 202 -9.84 -4.42 8.26
C PRO A 202 -9.25 -3.00 8.32
N TRP A 203 -9.40 -2.23 7.25
CA TRP A 203 -8.99 -0.82 7.19
C TRP A 203 -9.82 0.00 6.20
N PHE A 204 -9.90 1.31 6.41
CA PHE A 204 -10.59 2.23 5.49
C PHE A 204 -9.94 2.24 4.11
N GLY A 205 -10.74 2.51 3.06
CA GLY A 205 -10.27 2.40 1.68
C GLY A 205 -10.07 0.92 1.29
N HIS A 206 -8.92 0.59 0.70
CA HIS A 206 -8.51 -0.78 0.34
C HIS A 206 -9.59 -1.58 -0.40
N ARG A 207 -10.31 -0.90 -1.31
CA ARG A 207 -11.46 -1.47 -2.03
C ARG A 207 -11.07 -2.19 -3.32
N ALA A 208 -9.87 -1.93 -3.84
CA ALA A 208 -9.37 -2.48 -5.12
C ALA A 208 -7.99 -3.14 -4.99
N HIS A 209 -7.36 -3.04 -3.82
CA HIS A 209 -6.03 -3.56 -3.55
C HIS A 209 -5.95 -4.08 -2.11
N MET A 210 -5.02 -4.99 -1.86
CA MET A 210 -4.55 -5.32 -0.53
C MET A 210 -3.22 -4.62 -0.27
N HIS A 211 -3.03 -4.13 0.94
CA HIS A 211 -1.76 -3.60 1.41
C HIS A 211 -1.07 -4.70 2.21
N VAL A 212 0.06 -5.21 1.75
CA VAL A 212 0.85 -6.23 2.46
C VAL A 212 2.00 -5.56 3.21
N ARG A 213 2.18 -5.96 4.47
CA ARG A 213 3.28 -5.53 5.33
C ARG A 213 4.14 -6.72 5.76
N LEU A 214 5.45 -6.57 5.61
CA LEU A 214 6.43 -7.52 6.12
C LEU A 214 6.87 -7.18 7.55
N ARG A 215 7.47 -8.16 8.23
CA ARG A 215 8.25 -7.95 9.46
C ARG A 215 9.53 -7.16 9.18
N CYS A 216 10.11 -6.60 10.23
CA CYS A 216 11.44 -6.02 10.22
C CYS A 216 12.52 -7.07 9.85
N PRO A 217 13.40 -6.78 8.87
CA PRO A 217 14.54 -7.63 8.56
C PRO A 217 15.47 -7.76 9.76
N ALA A 218 16.00 -8.97 10.02
CA ALA A 218 16.86 -9.24 11.17
C ALA A 218 18.14 -8.37 11.20
N GLY A 219 18.64 -7.97 10.02
CA GLY A 219 19.81 -7.09 9.89
C GLY A 219 19.51 -5.59 9.97
N SER A 220 18.24 -5.18 10.04
CA SER A 220 17.83 -3.76 10.12
C SER A 220 17.64 -3.33 11.58
N LEU A 221 18.73 -2.89 12.22
CA LEU A 221 18.76 -2.66 13.68
C LEU A 221 17.87 -1.50 14.16
N GLU A 222 17.60 -0.54 13.29
CA GLU A 222 16.75 0.62 13.58
C GLU A 222 15.29 0.43 13.12
N CYS A 223 14.94 -0.74 12.60
CA CYS A 223 13.57 -1.04 12.17
C CYS A 223 12.65 -1.23 13.39
N GLN A 224 11.49 -0.58 13.38
CA GLN A 224 10.51 -0.65 14.47
C GLN A 224 9.33 -1.54 14.07
N GLU A 225 9.27 -2.71 14.69
CA GLU A 225 8.20 -3.68 14.51
C GLU A 225 6.88 -3.20 15.14
N GLN A 226 5.76 -3.72 14.66
CA GLN A 226 4.46 -3.54 15.32
C GLN A 226 4.14 -4.74 16.23
N ASP A 227 3.34 -4.51 17.27
CA ASP A 227 2.77 -5.60 18.07
C ASP A 227 2.09 -6.65 17.18
N THR A 228 1.95 -7.88 17.65
CA THR A 228 1.20 -8.91 16.92
C THR A 228 -0.28 -8.52 16.78
N PRO A 229 -0.98 -8.92 15.69
CA PRO A 229 -2.43 -8.74 15.62
C PRO A 229 -3.14 -9.40 16.82
N PRO A 230 -4.38 -8.95 17.17
CA PRO A 230 -5.16 -9.59 18.22
C PRO A 230 -5.36 -11.09 17.94
N PRO A 231 -5.39 -11.95 18.98
CA PRO A 231 -5.53 -13.39 18.79
C PRO A 231 -6.84 -13.77 18.08
N GLY A 232 -6.81 -14.90 17.36
CA GLY A 232 -7.93 -15.41 16.57
C GLY A 232 -7.93 -14.92 15.12
N ASP A 233 -8.96 -15.31 14.36
CA ASP A 233 -9.13 -14.93 12.95
C ASP A 233 -9.64 -13.48 12.76
N GLY A 234 -10.12 -12.86 13.83
CA GLY A 234 -10.67 -11.52 13.84
C GLY A 234 -11.93 -11.38 12.97
N CYS A 235 -12.73 -12.45 12.82
CA CYS A 235 -13.99 -12.46 12.07
C CYS A 235 -15.22 -12.14 12.93
N GLY A 236 -15.05 -12.03 14.25
CA GLY A 236 -16.12 -11.78 15.22
C GLY A 236 -16.34 -10.29 15.51
N ALA A 237 -16.42 -9.95 16.81
CA ALA A 237 -16.78 -8.61 17.29
C ALA A 237 -15.89 -7.48 16.73
N GLU A 238 -14.59 -7.74 16.59
CA GLU A 238 -13.67 -6.77 15.98
C GLU A 238 -14.10 -6.40 14.56
N LEU A 239 -14.41 -7.37 13.70
CA LEU A 239 -14.84 -7.10 12.34
C LEU A 239 -16.22 -6.45 12.32
N ALA A 240 -17.14 -6.92 13.16
CA ALA A 240 -18.48 -6.36 13.26
C ALA A 240 -18.48 -4.86 13.60
N SER A 241 -17.53 -4.39 14.44
CA SER A 241 -17.45 -2.97 14.80
C SER A 241 -17.12 -2.05 13.63
N TRP A 242 -16.51 -2.55 12.55
CA TRP A 242 -16.23 -1.76 11.35
C TRP A 242 -17.47 -1.42 10.52
N PHE A 243 -18.57 -2.14 10.72
CA PHE A 243 -19.84 -1.89 10.03
C PHE A 243 -20.81 -1.01 10.84
N VAL A 244 -20.39 -0.58 12.03
CA VAL A 244 -21.12 0.40 12.85
C VAL A 244 -20.71 1.80 12.40
N PRO A 245 -21.67 2.73 12.15
CA PRO A 245 -21.35 4.11 11.84
C PRO A 245 -20.47 4.71 12.93
N HIS A 246 -19.26 5.14 12.56
CA HIS A 246 -18.39 5.85 13.48
C HIS A 246 -18.99 7.23 13.72
N GLN A 247 -19.24 7.59 14.98
CA GLN A 247 -19.56 8.98 15.27
C GLN A 247 -18.36 9.84 14.85
N PRO A 248 -18.58 10.96 14.13
CA PRO A 248 -17.48 11.84 13.77
C PRO A 248 -16.80 12.30 15.06
N ASN A 249 -15.54 11.89 15.24
CA ASN A 249 -14.75 12.32 16.38
C ASN A 249 -14.73 13.86 16.41
N ALA A 250 -15.02 14.45 17.57
CA ALA A 250 -14.96 15.89 17.76
C ALA A 250 -13.54 16.35 17.43
N LYS A 251 -13.38 17.02 16.28
CA LYS A 251 -12.16 17.66 15.77
C LYS A 251 -10.87 16.88 16.12
N PRO A 252 -10.40 15.94 15.28
CA PRO A 252 -9.05 15.43 15.45
C PRO A 252 -8.10 16.63 15.44
N GLY A 253 -7.46 16.92 16.58
CA GLY A 253 -6.42 17.93 16.64
C GLY A 253 -5.41 17.67 15.54
N LYS A 254 -4.80 18.71 14.97
CA LYS A 254 -3.70 18.53 14.01
C LYS A 254 -2.61 17.72 14.71
N SER A 255 -2.54 16.41 14.48
CA SER A 255 -1.50 15.58 15.07
C SER A 255 -0.19 16.05 14.47
N VAL A 256 0.68 16.64 15.28
CA VAL A 256 2.04 16.95 14.88
C VAL A 256 2.68 15.62 14.48
N PRO A 257 3.22 15.48 13.25
CA PRO A 257 3.92 14.26 12.87
C PRO A 257 5.03 13.98 13.88
N PRO A 258 5.24 12.72 14.29
CA PRO A 258 6.35 12.38 15.16
C PRO A 258 7.67 12.83 14.51
N PRO A 259 8.70 13.14 15.32
CA PRO A 259 10.02 13.46 14.77
C PRO A 259 10.53 12.29 13.93
N LEU A 260 11.25 12.61 12.86
CA LEU A 260 11.89 11.58 12.02
C LEU A 260 12.93 10.81 12.84
N PRO A 261 13.15 9.52 12.56
CA PRO A 261 14.30 8.81 13.09
C PRO A 261 15.61 9.56 12.77
N PRO A 262 16.58 9.62 13.69
CA PRO A 262 17.82 10.40 13.49
C PRO A 262 18.54 10.08 12.18
N THR A 263 18.63 8.79 11.83
CA THR A 263 19.23 8.35 10.56
C THR A 263 18.47 8.89 9.35
N CYS A 264 17.14 8.91 9.38
CA CYS A 264 16.33 9.49 8.31
C CYS A 264 16.46 11.02 8.22
N GLN A 265 16.56 11.71 9.35
CA GLN A 265 16.79 13.15 9.36
C GLN A 265 18.15 13.49 8.73
N ALA A 266 19.21 12.76 9.11
CA ALA A 266 20.55 12.95 8.55
C ALA A 266 20.57 12.73 7.02
N LEU A 267 19.81 11.75 6.50
CA LEU A 267 19.71 11.56 5.05
C LEU A 267 19.15 12.80 4.33
N LEU A 268 18.11 13.42 4.89
CA LEU A 268 17.55 14.64 4.32
C LEU A 268 18.54 15.81 4.42
N ASP A 269 19.18 15.97 5.57
CA ASP A 269 20.12 17.07 5.81
C ASP A 269 21.32 16.99 4.85
N HIS A 270 21.87 15.79 4.63
CA HIS A 270 23.04 15.59 3.76
C HIS A 270 22.72 15.57 2.27
N HIS A 271 21.54 15.08 1.86
CA HIS A 271 21.19 14.98 0.44
C HIS A 271 21.08 16.35 -0.24
N PHE A 272 20.53 17.35 0.46
CA PHE A 272 20.41 18.72 -0.07
C PHE A 272 21.58 19.63 0.31
N SER A 273 22.53 19.17 1.13
CA SER A 273 23.76 19.93 1.43
C SER A 273 24.85 19.72 0.38
N ALA A 274 24.67 18.77 -0.54
CA ALA A 274 25.61 18.47 -1.62
C ALA A 274 25.33 19.24 -2.93
N GLU A 275 24.34 20.13 -2.94
CA GLU A 275 24.05 21.11 -4.00
C GLU A 275 24.58 22.50 -3.61
#